data_AF-A0A1C0U9V3-F1
#
_entry.id   AF-A0A1C0U9V3-F1
#
_cell.length_a   1.000
_cell.length_b   1.000
_cell.length_c   1.000
_cell.angle_alpha   90.00
_cell.angle_beta   90.00
_cell.angle_gamma   90.00
#
_symmetry.space_group_name_H-M   'P 1'
#
loop_
_entity.id
_entity.type
_entity.pdbx_description
1 polymer ?
#
loop_
_entity_poly.entity_id
_entity_poly.type
_entity_poly.pdbx_seq_one_letter_code
_entity_poly.pdbx_strand_id
1 'polypeptide(L)'
;MSNITQTSSWIPLTQAQQYYWHEFSLHSERVVSTVAHYLDIQGNVNQEALCKAITMMISETDVLSIRFQLLKEELFPLQQPNQAATPQLKLIDLQTQSEPFQTALQLMQTDVESQLNLLTQPLSAQWLFKLSESHYLWYNRAHHIILDGFGMALIEHRCAHLYSYYLGKKTYSDASFHSLSSYLTEEQEYCNSKQYEKDRLYWQNYLSSARLTTMDIARADYSTKHHYASCTFSEDIVTGLTRLSADTEIAWPDLLVVLSSIYLLHHFSTQTQNSEYSMSLWLPYMNRRTRFRTNIPALMTNILPLLINTNPDEILESFLKKTINALHTQRTHARYRIEQIFLDHNLPQDTRYLFSPLINVLPFDSPNFVDCQVKRHILTSGLYDCFSFNIIYRGKVDVGELVVDFDADSSIFSKEEVENHQKNLTDFLQKVLTGNWLLLPIKALYS
;
A
#
# COMPACT_ATOMS: atom_id res chain seq x y z
N MET A 1 23.13 -20.31 0.36
CA MET A 1 23.80 -19.01 0.09
C MET A 1 23.47 -18.63 -1.33
N SER A 2 22.34 -17.96 -1.54
CA SER A 2 22.04 -17.29 -2.81
C SER A 2 23.05 -16.15 -2.96
N ASN A 3 24.02 -16.33 -3.86
CA ASN A 3 24.90 -15.24 -4.25
C ASN A 3 24.00 -14.11 -4.77
N ILE A 4 24.02 -12.96 -4.10
CA ILE A 4 23.54 -11.72 -4.70
C ILE A 4 24.40 -11.57 -5.96
N THR A 5 23.83 -11.94 -7.11
CA THR A 5 24.51 -11.81 -8.40
C THR A 5 24.78 -10.32 -8.57
N GLN A 6 26.04 -9.91 -8.40
CA GLN A 6 26.52 -8.59 -8.79
C GLN A 6 26.29 -8.48 -10.30
N THR A 7 25.10 -8.03 -10.70
CA THR A 7 24.93 -7.45 -12.03
C THR A 7 25.70 -6.15 -11.98
N SER A 8 26.90 -6.15 -12.56
CA SER A 8 27.84 -5.04 -12.63
C SER A 8 27.35 -3.84 -13.46
N SER A 9 26.05 -3.74 -13.71
CA SER A 9 25.42 -2.71 -14.53
C SER A 9 24.46 -1.91 -13.66
N TRP A 10 24.73 -0.62 -13.55
CA TRP A 10 23.77 0.36 -13.12
C TRP A 10 22.51 0.31 -14.02
N ILE A 11 21.33 0.30 -13.42
CA ILE A 11 20.05 0.14 -14.11
C ILE A 11 19.24 1.45 -13.97
N PRO A 12 18.49 1.90 -14.98
CA PRO A 12 17.59 3.04 -14.83
C PRO A 12 16.53 2.82 -13.74
N LEU A 13 16.01 3.92 -13.20
CA LEU A 13 14.82 3.87 -12.34
C LEU A 13 13.59 3.40 -13.13
N THR A 14 12.73 2.61 -12.49
CA THR A 14 11.35 2.43 -12.97
C THR A 14 10.59 3.75 -12.91
N GLN A 15 9.51 3.89 -13.68
CA GLN A 15 8.68 5.11 -13.65
C GLN A 15 8.14 5.41 -12.24
N ALA A 16 7.76 4.37 -11.48
CA ALA A 16 7.35 4.52 -10.08
C ALA A 16 8.48 5.10 -9.20
N GLN A 17 9.72 4.67 -9.42
CA GLN A 17 10.88 5.18 -8.69
C GLN A 17 11.25 6.61 -9.08
N GLN A 18 11.09 6.97 -10.35
CA GLN A 18 11.31 8.34 -10.84
C GLN A 18 10.39 9.33 -10.12
N TYR A 19 9.15 8.93 -9.83
CA TYR A 19 8.22 9.74 -9.03
C TYR A 19 8.75 10.05 -7.63
N TYR A 20 9.12 9.02 -6.85
CA TYR A 20 9.67 9.22 -5.51
C TYR A 20 11.02 9.93 -5.53
N TRP A 21 11.81 9.74 -6.60
CA TRP A 21 13.04 10.50 -6.79
C TRP A 21 12.77 11.99 -7.01
N HIS A 22 11.76 12.31 -7.81
CA HIS A 22 11.37 13.69 -8.07
C HIS A 22 10.86 14.37 -6.79
N GLU A 23 10.01 13.70 -6.02
CA GLU A 23 9.56 14.15 -4.69
C GLU A 23 10.75 14.43 -3.76
N PHE A 24 11.67 13.47 -3.63
CA PHE A 24 12.89 13.64 -2.83
C PHE A 24 13.74 14.82 -3.32
N SER A 25 13.84 15.02 -4.64
CA SER A 25 14.66 16.10 -5.21
C SER A 25 14.08 17.49 -4.94
N LEU A 26 12.75 17.61 -4.84
CA LEU A 26 12.05 18.85 -4.50
C LEU A 26 12.04 19.14 -2.99
N HIS A 27 12.05 18.09 -2.15
CA HIS A 27 11.89 18.19 -0.69
C HIS A 27 12.99 17.42 0.06
N SER A 28 14.25 17.56 -0.37
CA SER A 28 15.38 16.76 0.13
C SER A 28 15.65 16.88 1.63
N GLU A 29 15.17 17.98 2.23
CA GLU A 29 15.23 18.30 3.67
C GLU A 29 14.11 17.68 4.50
N ARG A 30 13.09 17.10 3.85
CA ARG A 30 11.91 16.55 4.52
C ARG A 30 11.97 15.04 4.64
N VAL A 31 11.24 14.54 5.64
CA VAL A 31 11.04 13.12 5.87
C VAL A 31 9.81 12.69 5.06
N VAL A 32 10.03 12.36 3.80
CA VAL A 32 8.97 11.92 2.90
C VAL A 32 9.10 10.43 2.61
N SER A 33 7.98 9.80 2.27
CA SER A 33 7.96 8.49 1.61
C SER A 33 8.75 7.38 2.33
N THR A 34 8.59 7.28 3.65
CA THR A 34 9.02 6.12 4.44
C THR A 34 7.85 5.17 4.66
N VAL A 35 8.09 3.87 4.51
CA VAL A 35 7.16 2.80 4.91
C VAL A 35 7.80 2.04 6.06
N ALA A 36 7.07 1.92 7.17
CA ALA A 36 7.59 1.24 8.35
C ALA A 36 6.51 0.48 9.12
N HIS A 37 6.81 -0.77 9.44
CA HIS A 37 5.99 -1.64 10.27
C HIS A 37 6.80 -2.16 11.46
N TYR A 38 6.11 -2.61 12.50
CA TYR A 38 6.68 -3.57 13.44
C TYR A 38 5.75 -4.75 13.66
N LEU A 39 6.33 -5.91 13.91
CA LEU A 39 5.62 -7.09 14.39
C LEU A 39 5.78 -7.20 15.89
N ASP A 40 4.68 -7.19 16.63
CA ASP A 40 4.62 -7.55 18.04
C ASP A 40 4.52 -9.08 18.15
N ILE A 41 5.60 -9.71 18.64
CA ILE A 41 5.79 -11.16 18.67
C ILE A 41 5.85 -11.61 20.14
N GLN A 42 4.83 -12.35 20.58
CA GLN A 42 4.69 -12.81 21.96
C GLN A 42 4.58 -14.33 22.03
N GLY A 43 5.03 -14.93 23.13
CA GLY A 43 4.94 -16.37 23.38
C GLY A 43 6.31 -17.04 23.49
N ASN A 44 6.44 -18.27 23.01
CA ASN A 44 7.69 -19.03 23.15
C ASN A 44 8.68 -18.69 22.02
N VAL A 45 9.17 -17.45 22.04
CA VAL A 45 10.06 -16.93 20.99
C VAL A 45 11.47 -17.52 21.14
N ASN A 46 11.97 -18.19 20.10
CA ASN A 46 13.37 -18.59 20.03
C ASN A 46 14.20 -17.47 19.39
N GLN A 47 14.90 -16.70 20.22
CA GLN A 47 15.70 -15.57 19.76
C GLN A 47 16.72 -15.94 18.68
N GLU A 48 17.43 -17.06 18.85
CA GLU A 48 18.49 -17.46 17.92
C GLU A 48 17.92 -17.79 16.53
N ALA A 49 16.83 -18.56 16.48
CA ALA A 49 16.12 -18.87 15.25
C ALA A 49 15.54 -17.61 14.60
N LEU A 50 15.01 -16.67 15.39
CA LEU A 50 14.47 -15.41 14.90
C LEU A 50 15.56 -14.52 14.28
N CYS A 51 16.69 -14.34 14.98
CA CYS A 51 17.83 -13.60 14.45
C CYS A 51 18.37 -14.22 13.15
N LYS A 52 18.49 -15.55 13.10
CA LYS A 52 18.92 -16.28 11.89
C LYS A 52 17.92 -16.11 10.74
N ALA A 53 16.62 -16.17 11.03
CA ALA A 53 15.56 -15.99 10.03
C ALA A 53 15.58 -14.58 9.41
N ILE A 54 15.65 -13.53 10.23
CA ILE A 54 15.70 -12.15 9.75
C ILE A 54 16.98 -11.91 8.94
N THR A 55 18.13 -12.37 9.45
CA THR A 55 19.42 -12.23 8.74
C THR A 55 19.41 -12.93 7.38
N MET A 56 18.84 -14.14 7.32
CA MET A 56 18.71 -14.86 6.05
C MET A 56 17.72 -14.17 5.10
N MET A 57 16.56 -13.71 5.60
CA MET A 57 15.60 -12.95 4.79
C MET A 57 16.25 -11.72 4.17
N ILE A 58 17.02 -10.95 4.95
CA ILE A 58 17.76 -9.79 4.46
C ILE A 58 18.68 -10.19 3.29
N SER A 59 19.41 -11.30 3.45
CA SER A 59 20.33 -11.78 2.40
C SER A 59 19.65 -12.25 1.13
N GLU A 60 18.38 -12.67 1.21
CA GLU A 60 17.56 -13.08 0.07
C GLU A 60 16.84 -11.91 -0.60
N THR A 61 16.88 -10.71 -0.01
CA THR A 61 16.08 -9.57 -0.44
C THR A 61 16.98 -8.45 -0.96
N ASP A 62 17.37 -8.56 -2.23
CA ASP A 62 18.28 -7.62 -2.89
C ASP A 62 17.80 -6.17 -2.89
N VAL A 63 16.48 -5.94 -2.96
CA VAL A 63 15.87 -4.60 -2.92
C VAL A 63 16.23 -3.79 -1.68
N LEU A 64 16.49 -4.47 -0.54
CA LEU A 64 16.86 -3.80 0.72
C LEU A 64 18.27 -3.19 0.66
N SER A 65 19.08 -3.61 -0.31
CA SER A 65 20.47 -3.20 -0.50
C SER A 65 20.67 -2.21 -1.65
N ILE A 66 19.59 -1.69 -2.25
CA ILE A 66 19.68 -0.73 -3.36
C ILE A 66 20.43 0.52 -2.91
N ARG A 67 21.29 1.02 -3.80
CA ARG A 67 21.81 2.39 -3.78
C ARG A 67 21.51 3.11 -5.07
N PHE A 68 21.47 4.43 -4.99
CA PHE A 68 21.34 5.32 -6.13
C PHE A 68 22.65 6.06 -6.42
N GLN A 69 22.97 6.26 -7.70
CA GLN A 69 24.04 7.15 -8.13
C GLN A 69 23.53 8.08 -9.21
N LEU A 70 23.56 9.38 -8.94
CA LEU A 70 23.31 10.42 -9.93
C LEU A 70 24.58 10.64 -10.73
N LEU A 71 24.53 10.38 -12.04
CA LEU A 71 25.61 10.70 -12.96
C LEU A 71 25.52 12.16 -13.39
N LYS A 72 26.66 12.75 -13.76
CA LYS A 72 26.70 14.13 -14.27
C LYS A 72 25.85 14.20 -15.54
N GLU A 73 25.01 15.23 -15.66
CA GLU A 73 24.12 15.51 -16.81
C GLU A 73 22.86 14.62 -16.94
N GLU A 74 22.61 13.69 -16.01
CA GLU A 74 21.37 12.90 -15.96
C GLU A 74 20.31 13.52 -15.03
N LEU A 75 19.04 13.46 -15.44
CA LEU A 75 17.90 13.94 -14.63
C LEU A 75 17.54 12.95 -13.50
N PHE A 76 17.73 11.65 -13.75
CA PHE A 76 17.42 10.59 -12.80
C PHE A 76 18.69 9.78 -12.49
N PRO A 77 18.86 9.28 -11.26
CA PRO A 77 19.98 8.45 -10.91
C PRO A 77 19.81 7.06 -11.51
N LEU A 78 20.89 6.30 -11.51
CA LEU A 78 20.82 4.86 -11.73
C LEU A 78 20.76 4.13 -10.40
N GLN A 79 20.24 2.91 -10.41
CA GLN A 79 20.13 2.04 -9.24
C GLN A 79 20.94 0.76 -9.43
N GLN A 80 21.42 0.20 -8.31
CA GLN A 80 21.88 -1.19 -8.25
C GLN A 80 21.85 -1.71 -6.82
N PRO A 81 21.67 -3.03 -6.61
CA PRO A 81 21.98 -3.66 -5.34
C PRO A 81 23.46 -3.46 -4.96
N ASN A 82 23.72 -3.16 -3.70
CA ASN A 82 25.07 -3.04 -3.15
C ASN A 82 25.16 -3.75 -1.80
N GLN A 83 25.98 -4.79 -1.74
CA GLN A 83 26.18 -5.56 -0.51
C GLN A 83 26.62 -4.68 0.68
N ALA A 84 27.42 -3.64 0.44
CA ALA A 84 27.84 -2.71 1.48
C ALA A 84 26.70 -1.83 2.04
N ALA A 85 25.59 -1.71 1.30
CA ALA A 85 24.38 -1.00 1.73
C ALA A 85 23.30 -1.95 2.28
N THR A 86 23.58 -3.27 2.37
CA THR A 86 22.63 -4.24 2.94
C THR A 86 22.42 -3.93 4.42
N PRO A 87 21.18 -3.82 4.92
CA PRO A 87 20.93 -3.56 6.32
C PRO A 87 21.46 -4.72 7.17
N GLN A 88 22.01 -4.42 8.34
CA GLN A 88 22.32 -5.45 9.32
C GLN A 88 21.21 -5.53 10.37
N LEU A 89 20.91 -6.73 10.84
CA LEU A 89 20.01 -6.91 11.97
C LEU A 89 20.62 -6.27 13.22
N LYS A 90 19.92 -5.26 13.77
CA LYS A 90 20.28 -4.65 15.05
C LYS A 90 19.43 -5.26 16.16
N LEU A 91 20.04 -6.09 17.01
CA LEU A 91 19.40 -6.58 18.24
C LEU A 91 19.57 -5.53 19.35
N ILE A 92 18.46 -5.08 19.93
CA ILE A 92 18.41 -4.07 20.98
C ILE A 92 17.76 -4.70 22.20
N ASP A 93 18.53 -4.92 23.25
CA ASP A 93 18.02 -5.44 24.52
C ASP A 93 17.47 -4.28 25.37
N LEU A 94 16.17 -4.33 25.66
CA LEU A 94 15.46 -3.35 26.48
C LEU A 94 14.92 -3.96 27.77
N GLN A 95 15.28 -5.20 28.12
CA GLN A 95 14.72 -5.90 29.29
C GLN A 95 14.96 -5.15 30.61
N THR A 96 16.02 -4.35 30.70
CA THR A 96 16.36 -3.56 31.90
C THR A 96 15.75 -2.15 31.91
N GLN A 97 15.02 -1.75 30.87
CA GLN A 97 14.33 -0.47 30.84
C GLN A 97 13.06 -0.51 31.69
N SER A 98 12.66 0.63 32.26
CA SER A 98 11.43 0.71 33.05
C SER A 98 10.18 0.48 32.21
N GLU A 99 10.19 0.98 30.96
CA GLU A 99 9.08 0.89 30.01
C GLU A 99 9.58 0.36 28.65
N PRO A 100 10.00 -0.92 28.55
CA PRO A 100 10.71 -1.44 27.38
C PRO A 100 9.94 -1.24 26.07
N PHE A 101 8.62 -1.48 26.10
CA PHE A 101 7.75 -1.34 24.93
C PHE A 101 7.69 0.12 24.45
N GLN A 102 7.52 1.08 25.37
CA GLN A 102 7.44 2.50 24.99
C GLN A 102 8.78 3.06 24.55
N THR A 103 9.87 2.61 25.15
CA THR A 103 11.22 2.94 24.67
C THR A 103 11.43 2.42 23.24
N ALA A 104 10.98 1.20 22.92
CA ALA A 104 11.06 0.68 21.56
C ALA A 104 10.24 1.52 20.57
N LEU A 105 8.99 1.87 20.91
CA LEU A 105 8.15 2.74 20.09
C LEU A 105 8.79 4.11 19.83
N GLN A 106 9.36 4.74 20.86
CA GLN A 106 10.06 6.02 20.72
C GLN A 106 11.28 5.92 19.79
N LEU A 107 12.06 4.83 19.91
CA LEU A 107 13.21 4.59 19.03
C LEU A 107 12.77 4.38 17.58
N MET A 108 11.71 3.61 17.34
CA MET A 108 11.15 3.42 16.01
C MET A 108 10.60 4.73 15.43
N GLN A 109 9.86 5.51 16.22
CA GLN A 109 9.33 6.80 15.78
C GLN A 109 10.45 7.78 15.42
N THR A 110 11.50 7.83 16.24
CA THR A 110 12.69 8.67 15.97
C THR A 110 13.35 8.29 14.63
N ASP A 111 13.42 6.99 14.31
CA ASP A 111 13.96 6.51 13.02
C ASP A 111 13.08 6.90 11.84
N VAL A 112 11.76 6.71 11.99
CA VAL A 112 10.78 7.09 10.96
C VAL A 112 10.81 8.59 10.69
N GLU A 113 11.00 9.42 11.72
CA GLU A 113 11.09 10.88 11.65
C GLU A 113 12.50 11.39 11.29
N SER A 114 13.47 10.50 11.06
CA SER A 114 14.82 10.90 10.68
C SER A 114 14.90 11.15 9.17
N GLN A 115 15.54 12.26 8.80
CA GLN A 115 15.81 12.58 7.39
C GLN A 115 16.66 11.47 6.75
N LEU A 116 16.26 11.05 5.55
CA LEU A 116 16.95 10.03 4.77
C LEU A 116 17.41 10.58 3.43
N ASN A 117 18.72 10.66 3.23
CA ASN A 117 19.31 11.01 1.94
C ASN A 117 19.47 9.76 1.06
N LEU A 118 18.76 9.73 -0.06
CA LEU A 118 18.72 8.59 -0.98
C LEU A 118 20.07 8.21 -1.61
N LEU A 119 21.03 9.15 -1.65
CA LEU A 119 22.34 8.93 -2.27
C LEU A 119 23.39 8.42 -1.27
N THR A 120 23.24 8.72 0.02
CA THR A 120 24.31 8.52 1.00
C THR A 120 23.96 7.59 2.14
N GLN A 121 22.67 7.33 2.40
CA GLN A 121 22.23 6.54 3.55
C GLN A 121 21.56 5.21 3.15
N PRO A 122 21.62 4.19 4.02
CA PRO A 122 20.89 2.93 3.81
C PRO A 122 19.38 3.14 3.74
N LEU A 123 18.77 2.63 2.67
CA LEU A 123 17.35 2.86 2.38
C LEU A 123 16.40 2.00 3.23
N SER A 124 16.92 1.04 3.98
CA SER A 124 16.14 0.15 4.84
C SER A 124 16.77 -0.04 6.22
N ALA A 125 15.97 -0.41 7.22
CA ALA A 125 16.41 -0.74 8.57
C ALA A 125 15.67 -1.96 9.12
N GLN A 126 16.38 -2.75 9.94
CA GLN A 126 15.95 -4.06 10.45
C GLN A 126 16.36 -4.19 11.91
N TRP A 127 15.45 -3.92 12.85
CA TRP A 127 15.76 -3.91 14.29
C TRP A 127 14.90 -4.93 15.04
N LEU A 128 15.51 -5.67 15.95
CA LEU A 128 14.82 -6.60 16.83
C LEU A 128 14.97 -6.10 18.26
N PHE A 129 13.88 -5.66 18.86
CA PHE A 129 13.83 -5.25 20.26
C PHE A 129 13.45 -6.43 21.14
N LYS A 130 14.29 -6.76 22.12
CA LYS A 130 13.98 -7.74 23.16
C LYS A 130 13.37 -7.02 24.36
N LEU A 131 12.10 -7.26 24.62
CA LEU A 131 11.39 -6.68 25.77
C LEU A 131 11.40 -7.64 26.97
N SER A 132 11.31 -8.94 26.69
CA SER A 132 11.49 -10.03 27.66
C SER A 132 11.91 -11.31 26.91
N GLU A 133 12.12 -12.43 27.61
CA GLU A 133 12.39 -13.73 26.96
C GLU A 133 11.24 -14.21 26.05
N SER A 134 10.02 -13.70 26.25
CA SER A 134 8.81 -14.14 25.55
C SER A 134 8.12 -13.01 24.76
N HIS A 135 8.77 -11.86 24.59
CA HIS A 135 8.16 -10.69 23.94
C HIS A 135 9.23 -9.88 23.19
N TYR A 136 9.07 -9.82 21.87
CA TYR A 136 9.95 -9.14 20.95
C TYR A 136 9.17 -8.24 20.00
N LEU A 137 9.77 -7.12 19.62
CA LEU A 137 9.27 -6.29 18.51
C LEU A 137 10.26 -6.37 17.35
N TRP A 138 9.81 -6.80 16.18
CA TRP A 138 10.64 -6.76 14.97
C TRP A 138 10.20 -5.58 14.09
N TYR A 139 11.06 -4.57 14.02
CA TYR A 139 10.87 -3.35 13.24
C TYR A 139 11.49 -3.46 11.85
N ASN A 140 10.71 -3.07 10.86
CA ASN A 140 11.03 -3.07 9.44
C ASN A 140 10.75 -1.69 8.84
N ARG A 141 11.79 -1.03 8.33
CA ARG A 141 11.65 0.23 7.58
C ARG A 141 12.25 0.10 6.19
N ALA A 142 11.61 0.71 5.21
CA ALA A 142 12.19 0.99 3.90
C ALA A 142 11.74 2.38 3.40
N HIS A 143 12.55 3.02 2.56
CA HIS A 143 12.07 4.13 1.74
C HIS A 143 11.13 3.59 0.65
N HIS A 144 10.01 4.25 0.39
CA HIS A 144 8.95 3.79 -0.50
C HIS A 144 9.42 3.64 -1.95
N ILE A 145 10.48 4.37 -2.34
CA ILE A 145 11.17 4.23 -3.63
C ILE A 145 11.69 2.79 -3.88
N ILE A 146 12.03 2.03 -2.85
CA ILE A 146 12.54 0.66 -3.02
C ILE A 146 11.48 -0.41 -2.76
N LEU A 147 10.51 -0.14 -1.89
CA LEU A 147 9.59 -1.17 -1.39
C LEU A 147 8.20 -0.59 -1.13
N ASP A 148 7.17 -1.29 -1.60
CA ASP A 148 5.78 -0.98 -1.25
C ASP A 148 5.25 -1.89 -0.13
N GLY A 149 4.03 -1.61 0.34
CA GLY A 149 3.41 -2.36 1.45
C GLY A 149 3.27 -3.87 1.18
N PHE A 150 3.03 -4.28 -0.07
CA PHE A 150 3.00 -5.71 -0.44
C PHE A 150 4.40 -6.32 -0.33
N GLY A 151 5.42 -5.62 -0.81
CA GLY A 151 6.81 -6.04 -0.65
C GLY A 151 7.21 -6.19 0.83
N MET A 152 6.73 -5.30 1.69
CA MET A 152 6.92 -5.41 3.15
C MET A 152 6.25 -6.68 3.71
N ALA A 153 5.01 -6.98 3.31
CA ALA A 153 4.34 -8.21 3.74
C ALA A 153 5.08 -9.48 3.25
N LEU A 154 5.63 -9.47 2.03
CA LEU A 154 6.40 -10.60 1.50
C LEU A 154 7.64 -10.91 2.36
N ILE A 155 8.42 -9.90 2.74
CA ILE A 155 9.62 -10.10 3.55
C ILE A 155 9.27 -10.63 4.95
N GLU A 156 8.16 -10.16 5.52
CA GLU A 156 7.64 -10.62 6.81
C GLU A 156 7.20 -12.09 6.75
N HIS A 157 6.46 -12.49 5.71
CA HIS A 157 6.06 -13.89 5.51
C HIS A 157 7.26 -14.81 5.24
N ARG A 158 8.25 -14.35 4.47
CA ARG A 158 9.49 -15.12 4.24
C ARG A 158 10.26 -15.32 5.54
N CYS A 159 10.35 -14.30 6.40
CA CYS A 159 10.98 -14.43 7.71
C CYS A 159 10.28 -15.47 8.58
N ALA A 160 8.95 -15.50 8.64
CA ALA A 160 8.21 -16.51 9.39
C ALA A 160 8.44 -17.94 8.87
N HIS A 161 8.56 -18.11 7.55
CA HIS A 161 8.93 -19.39 6.94
C HIS A 161 10.35 -19.82 7.36
N LEU A 162 11.32 -18.91 7.28
CA LEU A 162 12.71 -19.16 7.68
C LEU A 162 12.83 -19.43 9.19
N TYR A 163 12.04 -18.75 10.02
CA TYR A 163 11.96 -19.03 11.47
C TYR A 163 11.51 -20.46 11.74
N SER A 164 10.47 -20.91 11.05
CA SER A 164 9.99 -22.31 11.12
C SER A 164 11.08 -23.31 10.71
N TYR A 165 11.88 -22.96 9.70
CA TYR A 165 13.02 -23.77 9.26
C TYR A 165 14.13 -23.84 10.32
N TYR A 166 14.53 -22.70 10.89
CA TYR A 166 15.57 -22.67 11.92
C TYR A 166 15.15 -23.33 13.24
N LEU A 167 13.84 -23.47 13.50
CA LEU A 167 13.29 -24.31 14.57
C LEU A 167 13.27 -25.81 14.25
N GLY A 168 13.62 -26.22 13.03
CA GLY A 168 13.53 -27.61 12.57
C GLY A 168 12.08 -28.09 12.31
N LYS A 169 11.11 -27.17 12.22
CA LYS A 169 9.69 -27.49 12.03
C LYS A 169 9.25 -27.51 10.56
N LYS A 170 10.08 -27.00 9.66
CA LYS A 170 9.91 -27.06 8.21
C LYS A 170 11.25 -27.33 7.53
N THR A 171 11.21 -27.91 6.34
CA THR A 171 12.39 -27.99 5.47
C THR A 171 12.68 -26.62 4.86
N TYR A 172 13.94 -26.35 4.56
CA TYR A 172 14.29 -25.15 3.80
C TYR A 172 13.59 -25.19 2.44
N SER A 173 12.91 -24.11 2.08
CA SER A 173 12.35 -23.93 0.75
C SER A 173 13.27 -23.04 -0.07
N ASP A 174 13.81 -23.60 -1.15
CA ASP A 174 14.59 -22.90 -2.17
C ASP A 174 13.76 -21.89 -2.97
N ALA A 175 12.44 -21.76 -2.71
CA ALA A 175 11.61 -20.68 -3.23
C ALA A 175 11.95 -19.34 -2.52
N SER A 176 13.19 -18.87 -2.69
CA SER A 176 13.61 -17.51 -2.38
C SER A 176 12.91 -16.52 -3.32
N PHE A 177 13.05 -15.23 -3.02
CA PHE A 177 12.58 -14.18 -3.92
C PHE A 177 13.30 -14.26 -5.27
N HIS A 178 12.60 -13.89 -6.35
CA HIS A 178 13.30 -13.61 -7.61
C HIS A 178 14.05 -12.28 -7.48
N SER A 179 15.12 -12.11 -8.26
CA SER A 179 15.94 -10.91 -8.19
C SER A 179 15.20 -9.68 -8.70
N LEU A 180 15.51 -8.53 -8.11
CA LEU A 180 15.14 -7.21 -8.60
C LEU A 180 15.54 -7.02 -10.06
N SER A 181 16.72 -7.49 -10.47
CA SER A 181 17.18 -7.39 -11.86
C SER A 181 16.23 -8.10 -12.85
N SER A 182 15.64 -9.22 -12.43
CA SER A 182 14.65 -9.94 -13.25
C SER A 182 13.36 -9.13 -13.39
N TYR A 183 12.91 -8.47 -12.32
CA TYR A 183 11.77 -7.55 -12.37
C TYR A 183 12.04 -6.33 -13.26
N LEU A 184 13.21 -5.70 -13.15
CA LEU A 184 13.57 -4.53 -13.96
C LEU A 184 13.64 -4.89 -15.46
N THR A 185 14.10 -6.10 -15.77
CA THR A 185 14.09 -6.63 -17.14
C THR A 185 12.65 -6.81 -17.65
N GLU A 186 11.76 -7.42 -16.85
CA GLU A 186 10.34 -7.59 -17.21
C GLU A 186 9.61 -6.24 -17.41
N GLU A 187 9.96 -5.22 -16.63
CA GLU A 187 9.42 -3.87 -16.81
C GLU A 187 9.90 -3.23 -18.11
N GLN A 188 11.18 -3.35 -18.44
CA GLN A 188 11.72 -2.85 -19.70
C GLN A 188 11.10 -3.58 -20.91
N GLU A 189 10.92 -4.89 -20.83
CA GLU A 189 10.24 -5.68 -21.87
C GLU A 189 8.79 -5.22 -22.05
N TYR A 190 8.08 -4.94 -20.96
CA TYR A 190 6.73 -4.41 -21.02
C TYR A 190 6.66 -3.05 -21.72
N CYS A 191 7.53 -2.10 -21.37
CA CYS A 191 7.58 -0.79 -22.02
C CYS A 191 7.81 -0.88 -23.54
N ASN A 192 8.48 -1.93 -24.02
CA ASN A 192 8.73 -2.18 -25.44
C ASN A 192 7.69 -3.13 -26.10
N SER A 193 6.65 -3.51 -25.37
CA SER A 193 5.67 -4.50 -25.82
C SER A 193 4.46 -3.88 -26.52
N LYS A 194 3.75 -4.71 -27.29
CA LYS A 194 2.42 -4.34 -27.82
C LYS A 194 1.37 -4.11 -26.71
N GLN A 195 1.59 -4.66 -25.52
CA GLN A 195 0.66 -4.50 -24.40
C GLN A 195 0.73 -3.07 -23.85
N TYR A 196 1.93 -2.47 -23.80
CA TYR A 196 2.10 -1.08 -23.38
C TYR A 196 1.26 -0.11 -24.22
N GLU A 197 1.29 -0.27 -25.55
CA GLU A 197 0.48 0.57 -26.44
C GLU A 197 -1.02 0.32 -26.28
N LYS A 198 -1.45 -0.92 -26.04
CA LYS A 198 -2.86 -1.22 -25.73
C LYS A 198 -3.31 -0.54 -24.44
N ASP A 199 -2.47 -0.57 -23.41
CA ASP A 199 -2.79 0.02 -22.12
C ASP A 199 -2.81 1.55 -22.23
N ARG A 200 -1.88 2.16 -22.98
CA ARG A 200 -1.89 3.59 -23.31
C ARG A 200 -3.20 4.02 -23.96
N LEU A 201 -3.61 3.34 -25.04
CA LEU A 201 -4.85 3.64 -25.76
C LEU A 201 -6.09 3.44 -24.87
N TYR A 202 -6.09 2.41 -24.02
CA TYR A 202 -7.17 2.20 -23.05
C TYR A 202 -7.31 3.40 -22.12
N TRP A 203 -6.22 3.83 -21.46
CA TRP A 203 -6.27 4.95 -20.50
C TRP A 203 -6.58 6.28 -21.17
N GLN A 204 -6.04 6.52 -22.37
CA GLN A 204 -6.38 7.70 -23.17
C GLN A 204 -7.88 7.79 -23.46
N ASN A 205 -8.50 6.68 -23.86
CA ASN A 205 -9.93 6.63 -24.14
C ASN A 205 -10.76 6.74 -22.86
N TYR A 206 -10.39 6.01 -21.81
CA TYR A 206 -11.10 5.96 -20.54
C TYR A 206 -11.13 7.32 -19.83
N LEU A 207 -10.06 8.11 -19.93
CA LEU A 207 -9.93 9.42 -19.29
C LEU A 207 -10.25 10.60 -20.22
N SER A 208 -10.63 10.36 -21.48
CA SER A 208 -10.84 11.39 -22.49
C SER A 208 -11.82 12.51 -22.10
N SER A 209 -12.84 12.20 -21.30
CA SER A 209 -13.83 13.15 -20.79
C SER A 209 -13.72 13.41 -19.28
N ALA A 210 -12.74 12.81 -18.60
CA ALA A 210 -12.58 12.92 -17.16
C ALA A 210 -11.85 14.21 -16.78
N ARG A 211 -12.33 14.88 -15.73
CA ARG A 211 -11.62 16.01 -15.10
C ARG A 211 -11.07 15.54 -13.77
N LEU A 212 -9.80 15.16 -13.77
CA LEU A 212 -9.09 14.75 -12.56
C LEU A 212 -8.44 15.98 -11.92
N THR A 213 -8.56 16.10 -10.61
CA THR A 213 -7.93 17.17 -9.84
C THR A 213 -6.42 17.00 -9.79
N THR A 214 -5.69 18.10 -9.98
CA THR A 214 -4.23 18.14 -9.83
C THR A 214 -3.83 19.01 -8.65
N MET A 215 -2.61 18.77 -8.16
CA MET A 215 -1.97 19.55 -7.10
C MET A 215 -0.53 19.88 -7.49
N ASP A 216 0.00 20.97 -6.91
CA ASP A 216 1.39 21.41 -7.07
C ASP A 216 2.27 20.67 -6.06
N ILE A 217 3.25 19.90 -6.57
CA ILE A 217 4.17 19.08 -5.77
C ILE A 217 5.15 19.98 -5.01
N ALA A 218 5.61 21.07 -5.63
CA ALA A 218 6.59 21.97 -5.03
C ALA A 218 5.97 22.79 -3.88
N ARG A 219 4.66 23.08 -3.96
CA ARG A 219 3.92 23.82 -2.93
C ARG A 219 3.18 22.94 -1.92
N ALA A 220 3.16 21.63 -2.13
CA ALA A 220 2.50 20.70 -1.22
C ALA A 220 3.13 20.75 0.18
N ASP A 221 2.28 20.92 1.18
CA ASP A 221 2.71 20.80 2.57
C ASP A 221 2.61 19.35 3.03
N TYR A 222 3.67 18.59 2.77
CA TYR A 222 3.84 17.23 3.24
C TYR A 222 3.99 17.11 4.77
N SER A 223 4.05 18.22 5.51
CA SER A 223 4.08 18.23 6.98
C SER A 223 2.71 18.42 7.62
N THR A 224 1.66 18.58 6.80
CA THR A 224 0.31 18.76 7.30
C THR A 224 -0.12 17.55 8.13
N LYS A 225 -0.75 17.80 9.28
CA LYS A 225 -1.24 16.74 10.15
C LYS A 225 -2.50 16.12 9.57
N HIS A 226 -2.71 14.84 9.85
CA HIS A 226 -3.93 14.14 9.49
C HIS A 226 -4.73 13.83 10.75
N HIS A 227 -6.05 13.83 10.60
CA HIS A 227 -6.96 13.29 11.60
C HIS A 227 -7.28 11.85 11.26
N TYR A 228 -7.27 11.01 12.30
CA TYR A 228 -7.45 9.57 12.18
C TYR A 228 -8.67 9.13 12.98
N ALA A 229 -9.50 8.28 12.37
CA ALA A 229 -10.57 7.55 13.04
C ALA A 229 -10.52 6.08 12.62
N SER A 230 -10.77 5.17 13.56
CA SER A 230 -10.67 3.72 13.31
C SER A 230 -11.82 2.98 13.96
N CYS A 231 -12.31 1.94 13.30
CA CYS A 231 -13.37 1.09 13.81
C CYS A 231 -13.20 -0.35 13.35
N THR A 232 -13.29 -1.29 14.29
CA THR A 232 -13.43 -2.71 13.99
C THR A 232 -14.88 -3.01 13.65
N PHE A 233 -15.11 -3.61 12.48
CA PHE A 233 -16.44 -3.97 12.04
C PHE A 233 -17.04 -5.10 12.88
N SER A 234 -18.36 -5.01 13.07
CA SER A 234 -19.14 -6.02 13.78
C SER A 234 -19.23 -7.31 12.98
N GLU A 235 -19.54 -8.40 13.67
CA GLU A 235 -19.78 -9.72 13.05
C GLU A 235 -20.92 -9.68 12.02
N ASP A 236 -21.91 -8.80 12.22
CA ASP A 236 -23.01 -8.58 11.27
C ASP A 236 -22.51 -8.06 9.91
N ILE A 237 -21.58 -7.10 9.91
CA ILE A 237 -20.97 -6.56 8.69
C ILE A 237 -20.15 -7.63 7.99
N VAL A 238 -19.31 -8.36 8.75
CA VAL A 238 -18.46 -9.43 8.21
C VAL A 238 -19.32 -10.52 7.57
N THR A 239 -20.35 -10.99 8.28
CA THR A 239 -21.28 -12.02 7.80
C THR A 239 -22.06 -11.55 6.58
N GLY A 240 -22.57 -10.32 6.62
CA GLY A 240 -23.30 -9.71 5.50
C GLY A 240 -22.43 -9.54 4.25
N LEU A 241 -21.16 -9.16 4.42
CA LEU A 241 -20.19 -9.03 3.34
C LEU A 241 -19.83 -10.38 2.74
N THR A 242 -19.61 -11.41 3.56
CA THR A 242 -19.37 -12.79 3.10
C THR A 242 -20.58 -13.34 2.34
N ARG A 243 -21.80 -13.10 2.84
CA ARG A 243 -23.05 -13.47 2.15
C ARG A 243 -23.16 -12.77 0.80
N LEU A 244 -23.03 -11.44 0.78
CA LEU A 244 -23.14 -10.66 -0.46
C LEU A 244 -22.07 -11.06 -1.49
N SER A 245 -20.85 -11.36 -1.01
CA SER A 245 -19.76 -11.88 -1.84
C SER A 245 -20.12 -13.20 -2.49
N ALA A 246 -20.74 -14.12 -1.75
CA ALA A 246 -21.22 -15.39 -2.28
C ALA A 246 -22.40 -15.21 -3.27
N ASP A 247 -23.38 -14.36 -2.93
CA ASP A 247 -24.58 -14.15 -3.75
C ASP A 247 -24.29 -13.47 -5.09
N THR A 248 -23.29 -12.59 -5.12
CA THR A 248 -22.94 -11.80 -6.31
C THR A 248 -21.73 -12.35 -7.08
N GLU A 249 -21.02 -13.34 -6.52
CA GLU A 249 -19.72 -13.83 -6.99
C GLU A 249 -18.63 -12.73 -7.11
N ILE A 250 -18.79 -11.64 -6.34
CA ILE A 250 -17.83 -10.53 -6.28
C ILE A 250 -16.98 -10.69 -5.02
N ALA A 251 -15.66 -10.55 -5.14
CA ALA A 251 -14.77 -10.61 -3.98
C ALA A 251 -15.07 -9.47 -2.99
N TRP A 252 -15.04 -9.78 -1.69
CA TRP A 252 -15.31 -8.82 -0.62
C TRP A 252 -14.50 -7.51 -0.69
N PRO A 253 -13.22 -7.47 -1.13
CA PRO A 253 -12.48 -6.20 -1.23
C PRO A 253 -13.13 -5.26 -2.25
N ASP A 254 -13.64 -5.82 -3.35
CA ASP A 254 -14.25 -5.04 -4.41
C ASP A 254 -15.65 -4.57 -4.02
N LEU A 255 -16.39 -5.39 -3.29
CA LEU A 255 -17.65 -4.97 -2.70
C LEU A 255 -17.46 -3.78 -1.75
N LEU A 256 -16.43 -3.79 -0.89
CA LEU A 256 -16.14 -2.64 -0.03
C LEU A 256 -15.83 -1.38 -0.83
N VAL A 257 -15.01 -1.49 -1.88
CA VAL A 257 -14.71 -0.36 -2.78
C VAL A 257 -15.99 0.21 -3.40
N VAL A 258 -16.82 -0.64 -4.00
CA VAL A 258 -18.01 -0.19 -4.73
C VAL A 258 -19.08 0.34 -3.77
N LEU A 259 -19.33 -0.31 -2.63
CA LEU A 259 -20.28 0.18 -1.62
C LEU A 259 -19.82 1.50 -1.00
N SER A 260 -18.53 1.61 -0.67
CA SER A 260 -17.97 2.87 -0.16
C SER A 260 -18.01 3.98 -1.21
N SER A 261 -17.89 3.64 -2.50
CA SER A 261 -18.03 4.63 -3.58
C SER A 261 -19.42 5.24 -3.63
N ILE A 262 -20.48 4.47 -3.34
CA ILE A 262 -21.86 4.99 -3.26
C ILE A 262 -21.97 5.99 -2.11
N TYR A 263 -21.45 5.63 -0.93
CA TYR A 263 -21.38 6.53 0.22
C TYR A 263 -20.63 7.83 -0.12
N LEU A 264 -19.41 7.73 -0.63
CA LEU A 264 -18.58 8.89 -0.96
C LEU A 264 -19.24 9.77 -2.00
N LEU A 265 -19.88 9.19 -3.01
CA LEU A 265 -20.61 9.93 -4.02
C LEU A 265 -21.73 10.77 -3.39
N HIS A 266 -22.50 10.23 -2.45
CA HIS A 266 -23.56 10.99 -1.78
C HIS A 266 -23.02 12.20 -1.01
N HIS A 267 -21.80 12.13 -0.48
CA HIS A 267 -21.22 13.18 0.36
C HIS A 267 -20.32 14.18 -0.39
N PHE A 268 -19.63 13.75 -1.46
CA PHE A 268 -18.60 14.55 -2.12
C PHE A 268 -18.82 14.75 -3.63
N SER A 269 -19.85 14.15 -4.23
CA SER A 269 -20.08 14.33 -5.67
C SER A 269 -20.57 15.74 -6.01
N THR A 270 -20.31 16.13 -7.26
CA THR A 270 -20.93 17.31 -7.86
C THR A 270 -22.09 16.85 -8.74
N GLN A 271 -23.24 17.50 -8.60
CA GLN A 271 -24.38 17.22 -9.46
C GLN A 271 -24.06 17.66 -10.90
N THR A 272 -24.09 16.73 -11.84
CA THR A 272 -23.91 17.07 -13.26
C THR A 272 -25.19 17.67 -13.83
N GLN A 273 -25.08 18.33 -14.99
CA GLN A 273 -26.21 18.98 -15.68
C GLN A 273 -27.39 18.04 -15.99
N ASN A 274 -27.20 16.71 -15.92
CA ASN A 274 -28.21 15.69 -16.21
C ASN A 274 -28.77 14.97 -14.96
N SER A 275 -28.57 15.49 -13.75
CA SER A 275 -28.93 14.81 -12.49
C SER A 275 -28.18 13.49 -12.24
N GLU A 276 -27.11 13.24 -13.00
CA GLU A 276 -26.17 12.16 -12.73
C GLU A 276 -25.12 12.65 -11.73
N TYR A 277 -24.73 11.77 -10.83
CA TYR A 277 -23.65 12.03 -9.88
C TYR A 277 -22.39 11.36 -10.39
N SER A 278 -21.31 12.13 -10.50
CA SER A 278 -20.01 11.65 -10.98
C SER A 278 -18.88 12.00 -10.00
N MET A 279 -17.97 11.06 -9.80
CA MET A 279 -16.78 11.21 -8.96
C MET A 279 -15.62 10.40 -9.54
N SER A 280 -14.39 10.89 -9.36
CA SER A 280 -13.18 10.06 -9.48
C SER A 280 -12.77 9.53 -8.11
N LEU A 281 -12.60 8.22 -8.00
CA LEU A 281 -12.09 7.54 -6.82
C LEU A 281 -10.70 6.97 -7.12
N TRP A 282 -9.75 7.10 -6.20
CA TRP A 282 -8.40 6.58 -6.40
C TRP A 282 -8.21 5.24 -5.71
N LEU A 283 -7.59 4.29 -6.42
CA LEU A 283 -7.39 2.92 -5.94
C LEU A 283 -5.95 2.48 -6.13
N PRO A 284 -5.28 1.96 -5.08
CA PRO A 284 -3.99 1.29 -5.21
C PRO A 284 -4.14 -0.10 -5.85
N TYR A 285 -3.47 -0.30 -6.98
CA TYR A 285 -3.31 -1.56 -7.68
C TYR A 285 -1.94 -2.15 -7.39
N MET A 286 -1.90 -3.32 -6.73
CA MET A 286 -0.66 -3.98 -6.31
C MET A 286 0.23 -4.46 -7.47
N ASN A 287 -0.32 -4.58 -8.69
CA ASN A 287 0.37 -5.00 -9.92
C ASN A 287 1.13 -6.34 -9.87
N ARG A 288 0.67 -7.27 -9.04
CA ARG A 288 1.29 -8.60 -8.84
C ARG A 288 0.40 -9.75 -9.29
N ARG A 289 -0.02 -9.74 -10.56
CA ARG A 289 -0.94 -10.75 -11.12
C ARG A 289 -0.27 -12.06 -11.49
N THR A 290 1.03 -12.05 -11.76
CA THR A 290 1.80 -13.24 -12.15
C THR A 290 2.48 -13.85 -10.94
N ARG A 291 2.62 -15.19 -10.92
CA ARG A 291 3.39 -15.90 -9.87
C ARG A 291 4.82 -15.38 -9.74
N PHE A 292 5.38 -14.88 -10.84
CA PHE A 292 6.68 -14.23 -10.86
C PHE A 292 6.68 -12.97 -9.98
N ARG A 293 5.76 -12.02 -10.22
CA ARG A 293 5.70 -10.76 -9.48
C ARG A 293 5.27 -10.91 -8.02
N THR A 294 4.46 -11.92 -7.70
CA THR A 294 4.07 -12.18 -6.30
C THR A 294 5.24 -12.61 -5.43
N ASN A 295 6.37 -13.00 -6.02
CA ASN A 295 7.56 -13.47 -5.30
C ASN A 295 8.74 -12.48 -5.40
N ILE A 296 8.46 -11.19 -5.62
CA ILE A 296 9.48 -10.14 -5.72
C ILE A 296 9.11 -8.96 -4.82
N PRO A 297 9.88 -8.74 -3.74
CA PRO A 297 9.81 -7.50 -2.96
C PRO A 297 10.36 -6.33 -3.79
N ALA A 298 9.50 -5.38 -4.14
CA ALA A 298 9.84 -4.18 -4.89
C ALA A 298 8.72 -3.14 -4.79
N LEU A 299 8.96 -1.93 -5.29
CA LEU A 299 7.92 -0.96 -5.61
C LEU A 299 7.23 -1.33 -6.93
N MET A 300 5.99 -1.81 -6.86
CA MET A 300 5.16 -2.14 -8.05
C MET A 300 3.78 -1.48 -8.02
N THR A 301 3.33 -1.07 -6.84
CA THR A 301 2.01 -0.47 -6.62
C THR A 301 1.80 0.75 -7.50
N ASN A 302 0.65 0.83 -8.15
CA ASN A 302 0.22 1.94 -9.01
C ASN A 302 -1.13 2.46 -8.51
N ILE A 303 -1.33 3.77 -8.46
CA ILE A 303 -2.60 4.36 -8.01
C ILE A 303 -3.33 4.86 -9.24
N LEU A 304 -4.55 4.36 -9.50
CA LEU A 304 -5.29 4.66 -10.72
C LEU A 304 -6.71 5.12 -10.40
N PRO A 305 -7.28 6.01 -11.24
CA PRO A 305 -8.62 6.55 -11.04
C PRO A 305 -9.69 5.57 -11.51
N LEU A 306 -10.71 5.36 -10.69
CA LEU A 306 -11.98 4.74 -11.03
C LEU A 306 -13.04 5.83 -11.17
N LEU A 307 -13.65 5.94 -12.34
CA LEU A 307 -14.73 6.90 -12.59
C LEU A 307 -16.05 6.26 -12.15
N ILE A 308 -16.64 6.82 -11.11
CA ILE A 308 -17.92 6.38 -10.57
C ILE A 308 -19.01 7.30 -11.11
N ASN A 309 -19.92 6.70 -11.89
CA ASN A 309 -21.08 7.38 -12.44
C ASN A 309 -22.33 6.57 -12.10
N THR A 310 -23.32 7.22 -11.50
CA THR A 310 -24.59 6.58 -11.18
C THR A 310 -25.77 7.54 -11.31
N ASN A 311 -26.91 6.94 -11.60
CA ASN A 311 -28.23 7.57 -11.52
C ASN A 311 -28.90 7.10 -10.21
N PRO A 312 -29.53 7.98 -9.41
CA PRO A 312 -30.25 7.58 -8.20
C PRO A 312 -31.33 6.51 -8.40
N ASP A 313 -31.89 6.41 -9.61
CA ASP A 313 -32.91 5.43 -9.99
C ASP A 313 -32.32 4.09 -10.48
N GLU A 314 -30.99 3.99 -10.63
CA GLU A 314 -30.33 2.75 -11.03
C GLU A 314 -30.45 1.67 -9.93
N ILE A 315 -30.73 0.43 -10.33
CA ILE A 315 -30.82 -0.73 -9.43
C ILE A 315 -29.42 -1.05 -8.89
N LEU A 316 -29.30 -1.26 -7.57
CA LEU A 316 -28.03 -1.51 -6.90
C LEU A 316 -27.24 -2.67 -7.54
N GLU A 317 -27.87 -3.81 -7.80
CA GLU A 317 -27.21 -4.97 -8.41
C GLU A 317 -26.60 -4.64 -9.78
N SER A 318 -27.32 -3.87 -10.61
CA SER A 318 -26.83 -3.43 -11.93
C SER A 318 -25.60 -2.54 -11.79
N PHE A 319 -25.65 -1.59 -10.86
CA PHE A 319 -24.53 -0.71 -10.57
C PHE A 319 -23.30 -1.48 -10.07
N LEU A 320 -23.49 -2.44 -9.15
CA LEU A 320 -22.41 -3.29 -8.64
C LEU A 320 -21.73 -4.03 -9.81
N LYS A 321 -22.50 -4.76 -10.62
CA LYS A 321 -21.96 -5.53 -11.76
C LYS A 321 -21.25 -4.64 -12.76
N LYS A 322 -21.82 -3.48 -13.10
CA LYS A 322 -21.22 -2.48 -14.01
C LYS A 322 -19.86 -2.00 -13.49
N THR A 323 -19.79 -1.58 -12.24
CA THR A 323 -18.58 -1.02 -11.64
C THR A 323 -17.50 -2.09 -11.44
N ILE A 324 -17.88 -3.32 -11.07
CA ILE A 324 -16.94 -4.45 -10.96
C ILE A 324 -16.37 -4.84 -12.32
N ASN A 325 -17.18 -4.87 -13.38
CA ASN A 325 -16.68 -5.13 -14.72
C ASN A 325 -15.66 -4.06 -15.17
N ALA A 326 -15.91 -2.79 -14.81
CA ALA A 326 -14.95 -1.71 -15.05
C ALA A 326 -13.64 -1.95 -14.27
N LEU A 327 -13.72 -2.29 -12.98
CA LEU A 327 -12.56 -2.65 -12.14
C LEU A 327 -11.75 -3.82 -12.71
N HIS A 328 -12.42 -4.90 -13.12
CA HIS A 328 -11.77 -6.06 -13.74
C HIS A 328 -11.04 -5.70 -15.03
N THR A 329 -11.63 -4.82 -15.84
CA THR A 329 -10.99 -4.30 -17.05
C THR A 329 -9.80 -3.41 -16.70
N GLN A 330 -9.93 -2.50 -15.73
CA GLN A 330 -8.82 -1.67 -15.28
C GLN A 330 -7.63 -2.51 -14.79
N ARG A 331 -7.87 -3.62 -14.08
CA ARG A 331 -6.82 -4.55 -13.65
C ARG A 331 -6.02 -5.17 -14.79
N THR A 332 -6.55 -5.28 -16.01
CA THR A 332 -5.78 -5.77 -17.17
C THR A 332 -4.86 -4.70 -17.75
N HIS A 333 -5.14 -3.42 -17.47
CA HIS A 333 -4.38 -2.27 -17.94
C HIS A 333 -3.61 -1.55 -16.81
N ALA A 334 -3.62 -2.10 -15.59
CA ALA A 334 -3.08 -1.45 -14.38
C ALA A 334 -1.54 -1.32 -14.35
N ARG A 335 -0.83 -2.01 -15.26
CA ARG A 335 0.62 -1.88 -15.44
C ARG A 335 1.00 -0.52 -16.02
N TYR A 336 0.11 0.13 -16.77
CA TYR A 336 0.37 1.46 -17.32
C TYR A 336 0.31 2.49 -16.20
N ARG A 337 1.42 3.18 -16.02
CA ARG A 337 1.71 3.99 -14.86
C ARG A 337 0.92 5.28 -14.86
N ILE A 338 0.41 5.68 -13.70
CA ILE A 338 -0.27 6.96 -13.54
C ILE A 338 0.64 8.14 -13.87
N GLU A 339 1.93 8.01 -13.60
CA GLU A 339 2.95 8.98 -13.97
C GLU A 339 3.04 9.15 -15.49
N GLN A 340 2.93 8.05 -16.25
CA GLN A 340 2.93 8.11 -17.70
C GLN A 340 1.61 8.68 -18.24
N ILE A 341 0.46 8.32 -17.65
CA ILE A 341 -0.84 8.91 -17.99
C ILE A 341 -0.81 10.42 -17.79
N PHE A 342 -0.18 10.88 -16.70
CA PHE A 342 -0.01 12.30 -16.41
C PHE A 342 0.82 13.01 -17.50
N LEU A 343 1.93 12.40 -17.93
CA LEU A 343 2.75 12.92 -19.04
C LEU A 343 1.97 12.96 -20.36
N ASP A 344 1.19 11.92 -20.66
CA ASP A 344 0.40 11.83 -21.89
C ASP A 344 -0.67 12.93 -21.99
N HIS A 345 -1.18 13.42 -20.84
CA HIS A 345 -2.11 14.54 -20.77
C HIS A 345 -1.46 15.93 -20.87
N ASN A 346 -0.13 16.01 -21.01
CA ASN A 346 0.63 17.27 -21.11
C ASN A 346 0.34 18.25 -19.97
N LEU A 347 0.19 17.73 -18.75
CA LEU A 347 -0.05 18.53 -17.56
C LEU A 347 1.22 19.32 -17.15
N PRO A 348 1.07 20.44 -16.41
CA PRO A 348 2.20 21.29 -16.05
C PRO A 348 3.30 20.53 -15.29
N GLN A 349 4.55 20.91 -15.53
CA GLN A 349 5.69 20.44 -14.72
C GLN A 349 5.47 20.76 -13.24
N ASP A 350 6.03 19.94 -12.36
CA ASP A 350 5.89 20.02 -10.90
C ASP A 350 4.45 19.92 -10.37
N THR A 351 3.51 19.42 -11.19
CA THR A 351 2.18 19.04 -10.73
C THR A 351 1.98 17.52 -10.81
N ARG A 352 0.97 17.02 -10.10
CA ARG A 352 0.51 15.62 -10.19
C ARG A 352 -0.98 15.55 -9.93
N TYR A 353 -1.58 14.39 -10.17
CA TYR A 353 -2.94 14.16 -9.70
C TYR A 353 -3.01 14.13 -8.17
N LEU A 354 -4.06 14.74 -7.63
CA LEU A 354 -4.42 14.65 -6.22
C LEU A 354 -5.17 13.33 -6.01
N PHE A 355 -4.62 12.43 -5.22
CA PHE A 355 -5.23 11.13 -4.93
C PHE A 355 -6.27 11.26 -3.82
N SER A 356 -7.40 11.91 -4.13
CA SER A 356 -8.50 12.14 -3.19
C SER A 356 -9.87 12.14 -3.89
N PRO A 357 -10.90 11.44 -3.35
CA PRO A 357 -10.81 10.46 -2.27
C PRO A 357 -10.07 9.18 -2.70
N LEU A 358 -9.41 8.49 -1.77
CA LEU A 358 -8.72 7.23 -2.02
C LEU A 358 -9.31 6.11 -1.15
N ILE A 359 -9.54 4.94 -1.76
CA ILE A 359 -9.89 3.71 -1.03
C ILE A 359 -8.76 2.70 -1.20
N ASN A 360 -8.22 2.21 -0.08
CA ASN A 360 -7.22 1.16 -0.07
C ASN A 360 -7.77 -0.06 0.69
N VAL A 361 -7.69 -1.24 0.10
CA VAL A 361 -8.08 -2.48 0.77
C VAL A 361 -6.86 -3.38 0.89
N LEU A 362 -6.48 -3.68 2.12
CA LEU A 362 -5.27 -4.41 2.48
C LEU A 362 -5.65 -5.76 3.12
N PRO A 363 -5.93 -6.80 2.31
CA PRO A 363 -6.25 -8.14 2.80
C PRO A 363 -4.97 -8.92 3.16
N PHE A 364 -4.12 -8.35 4.02
CA PHE A 364 -2.83 -8.94 4.36
C PHE A 364 -2.82 -9.48 5.78
N ASP A 365 -2.81 -10.81 5.90
CA ASP A 365 -2.61 -11.49 7.17
C ASP A 365 -1.26 -11.09 7.80
N SER A 366 -1.21 -11.11 9.13
CA SER A 366 0.08 -11.12 9.83
C SER A 366 0.79 -12.46 9.58
N PRO A 367 2.13 -12.46 9.46
CA PRO A 367 2.86 -13.69 9.25
C PRO A 367 2.76 -14.63 10.47
N ASN A 368 2.68 -15.94 10.23
CA ASN A 368 2.55 -16.95 11.28
C ASN A 368 3.93 -17.44 11.76
N PHE A 369 4.37 -16.99 12.93
CA PHE A 369 5.56 -17.50 13.62
C PHE A 369 5.16 -18.63 14.56
N VAL A 370 5.73 -19.83 14.35
CA VAL A 370 5.32 -21.03 15.10
C VAL A 370 5.57 -20.85 16.60
N ASP A 371 4.58 -21.21 17.42
CA ASP A 371 4.54 -21.03 18.89
C ASP A 371 4.51 -19.57 19.35
N CYS A 372 4.22 -18.63 18.46
CA CYS A 372 4.11 -17.21 18.77
C CYS A 372 2.76 -16.64 18.33
N GLN A 373 2.27 -15.65 19.08
CA GLN A 373 1.22 -14.75 18.63
C GLN A 373 1.88 -13.54 18.00
N VAL A 374 1.41 -13.15 16.81
CA VAL A 374 2.01 -12.06 16.04
C VAL A 374 0.95 -11.07 15.61
N LYS A 375 1.19 -9.80 15.90
CA LYS A 375 0.37 -8.69 15.43
C LYS A 375 1.21 -7.70 14.65
N ARG A 376 0.82 -7.40 13.41
CA ARG A 376 1.42 -6.34 12.61
C ARG A 376 0.88 -4.98 13.04
N HIS A 377 1.78 -4.03 13.21
CA HIS A 377 1.48 -2.62 13.42
C HIS A 377 2.16 -1.79 12.34
N ILE A 378 1.40 -0.90 11.71
CA ILE A 378 1.90 0.03 10.69
C ILE A 378 2.22 1.35 11.40
N LEU A 379 3.48 1.78 11.37
CA LEU A 379 3.91 3.08 11.90
C LEU A 379 3.68 4.18 10.87
N THR A 380 4.02 3.89 9.61
CA THR A 380 3.73 4.77 8.46
C THR A 380 3.62 3.94 7.19
N SER A 381 2.71 4.32 6.28
CA SER A 381 2.54 3.72 4.95
C SER A 381 3.08 4.60 3.83
N GLY A 382 3.84 5.65 4.17
CA GLY A 382 4.12 6.78 3.29
C GLY A 382 3.20 7.95 3.61
N LEU A 383 3.58 9.16 3.19
CA LEU A 383 2.74 10.34 3.38
C LEU A 383 1.57 10.27 2.40
N TYR A 384 0.36 10.46 2.92
CA TYR A 384 -0.80 10.75 2.10
C TYR A 384 -0.72 12.20 1.60
N ASP A 385 -1.36 12.48 0.47
CA ASP A 385 -1.35 13.81 -0.11
C ASP A 385 -1.95 14.83 0.85
N CYS A 386 -1.44 16.06 0.84
CA CYS A 386 -2.23 17.17 1.38
C CYS A 386 -3.57 17.25 0.60
N PHE A 387 -4.62 17.67 1.28
CA PHE A 387 -6.00 17.69 0.80
C PHE A 387 -6.64 16.31 0.58
N SER A 388 -6.04 15.24 1.10
CA SER A 388 -6.57 13.88 0.93
C SER A 388 -7.66 13.50 1.93
N PHE A 389 -8.52 12.60 1.47
CA PHE A 389 -9.50 11.87 2.27
C PHE A 389 -9.40 10.38 1.90
N ASN A 390 -8.93 9.57 2.84
CA ASN A 390 -8.53 8.19 2.62
C ASN A 390 -9.37 7.24 3.48
N ILE A 391 -9.87 6.17 2.87
CA ILE A 391 -10.51 5.05 3.57
C ILE A 391 -9.64 3.82 3.38
N ILE A 392 -9.17 3.25 4.47
CA ILE A 392 -8.24 2.11 4.47
C ILE A 392 -8.92 0.95 5.18
N TYR A 393 -9.14 -0.13 4.45
CA TYR A 393 -9.67 -1.38 4.98
C TYR A 393 -8.53 -2.34 5.26
N ARG A 394 -8.51 -2.93 6.46
CA ARG A 394 -7.53 -3.94 6.88
C ARG A 394 -8.28 -5.15 7.39
N GLY A 395 -8.02 -6.32 6.84
CA GLY A 395 -8.69 -7.54 7.26
C GLY A 395 -7.92 -8.77 6.82
N LYS A 396 -8.30 -9.91 7.39
CA LYS A 396 -7.78 -11.21 6.96
C LYS A 396 -8.37 -11.62 5.62
N VAL A 397 -7.72 -12.58 4.96
CA VAL A 397 -8.19 -13.10 3.67
C VAL A 397 -9.62 -13.66 3.76
N ASP A 398 -9.98 -14.23 4.92
CA ASP A 398 -11.30 -14.79 5.24
C ASP A 398 -12.32 -13.76 5.77
N VAL A 399 -12.05 -12.46 5.63
CA VAL A 399 -12.89 -11.35 6.14
C VAL A 399 -12.85 -11.21 7.67
N GLY A 400 -12.04 -12.01 8.36
CA GLY A 400 -11.87 -11.90 9.82
C GLY A 400 -11.15 -10.61 10.23
N GLU A 401 -11.46 -10.13 11.44
CA GLU A 401 -10.81 -8.95 12.06
C GLU A 401 -10.79 -7.71 11.15
N LEU A 402 -11.87 -7.49 10.39
CA LEU A 402 -11.98 -6.38 9.47
C LEU A 402 -12.07 -5.04 10.21
N VAL A 403 -11.16 -4.13 9.91
CA VAL A 403 -11.05 -2.78 10.44
C VAL A 403 -11.14 -1.78 9.29
N VAL A 404 -11.82 -0.67 9.53
CA VAL A 404 -11.77 0.51 8.66
C VAL A 404 -11.06 1.65 9.38
N ASP A 405 -10.15 2.29 8.67
CA ASP A 405 -9.44 3.48 9.12
C ASP A 405 -9.70 4.61 8.15
N PHE A 406 -9.94 5.78 8.71
CA PHE A 406 -10.04 7.04 8.01
C PHE A 406 -8.82 7.86 8.31
N ASP A 407 -8.26 8.44 7.26
CA ASP A 407 -7.16 9.38 7.32
C ASP A 407 -7.54 10.57 6.43
N ALA A 408 -7.59 11.76 7.02
CA ALA A 408 -7.93 12.96 6.27
C ALA A 408 -7.09 14.15 6.71
N ASP A 409 -6.76 15.02 5.75
CA ASP A 409 -5.96 16.21 5.98
C ASP A 409 -6.68 17.19 6.95
N SER A 410 -6.00 17.56 8.05
CA SER A 410 -6.53 18.45 9.10
C SER A 410 -6.72 19.90 8.68
N SER A 411 -6.19 20.32 7.52
CA SER A 411 -6.41 21.64 6.94
C SER A 411 -7.77 21.77 6.24
N ILE A 412 -8.37 20.66 5.83
CA ILE A 412 -9.70 20.61 5.20
C ILE A 412 -10.75 20.07 6.16
N PHE A 413 -10.43 18.98 6.85
CA PHE A 413 -11.38 18.27 7.70
C PHE A 413 -11.07 18.50 9.17
N SER A 414 -12.09 18.72 9.98
CA SER A 414 -12.00 18.66 11.43
C SER A 414 -12.00 17.23 11.93
N LYS A 415 -11.45 17.00 13.12
CA LYS A 415 -11.45 15.68 13.76
C LYS A 415 -12.87 15.10 13.90
N GLU A 416 -13.85 15.94 14.27
CA GLU A 416 -15.24 15.53 14.42
C GLU A 416 -15.87 15.09 13.09
N GLU A 417 -15.55 15.78 11.98
CA GLU A 417 -16.01 15.37 10.65
C GLU A 417 -15.47 14.01 10.25
N VAL A 418 -14.19 13.72 10.53
CA VAL A 418 -13.58 12.41 10.24
C VAL A 418 -14.22 11.30 11.07
N GLU A 419 -14.42 11.52 12.37
CA GLU A 419 -15.11 10.57 13.25
C GLU A 419 -16.57 10.33 12.80
N ASN A 420 -17.27 11.39 12.40
CA ASN A 420 -18.63 11.28 11.84
C ASN A 420 -18.65 10.52 10.52
N HIS A 421 -17.70 10.75 9.62
CA HIS A 421 -17.61 9.99 8.37
C HIS A 421 -17.34 8.50 8.61
N GLN A 422 -16.48 8.17 9.58
CA GLN A 422 -16.24 6.79 9.98
C GLN A 422 -17.50 6.13 10.48
N LYS A 423 -18.22 6.78 11.40
CA LYS A 423 -19.47 6.25 11.95
C LYS A 423 -20.53 6.09 10.86
N ASN A 424 -20.77 7.13 10.07
CA ASN A 424 -21.80 7.14 9.03
C ASN A 424 -21.54 6.09 7.93
N LEU A 425 -20.28 5.90 7.52
CA LEU A 425 -19.94 4.81 6.58
C LEU A 425 -20.20 3.44 7.20
N THR A 426 -19.85 3.26 8.48
CA THR A 426 -20.06 2.00 9.19
C THR A 426 -21.55 1.67 9.29
N ASP A 427 -22.38 2.64 9.69
CA ASP A 427 -23.84 2.52 9.77
C ASP A 427 -24.45 2.26 8.38
N PHE A 428 -23.95 2.94 7.34
CA PHE A 428 -24.36 2.73 5.95
C PHE A 428 -24.05 1.29 5.49
N LEU A 429 -22.81 0.82 5.69
CA LEU A 429 -22.41 -0.53 5.33
C LEU A 429 -23.22 -1.57 6.10
N GLN A 430 -23.45 -1.37 7.40
CA GLN A 430 -24.30 -2.26 8.20
C GLN A 430 -25.73 -2.32 7.64
N LYS A 431 -26.34 -1.18 7.31
CA LYS A 431 -27.68 -1.13 6.70
C LYS A 431 -27.72 -1.90 5.38
N VAL A 432 -26.76 -1.66 4.49
CA VAL A 432 -26.73 -2.29 3.15
C VAL A 432 -26.46 -3.79 3.24
N LEU A 433 -25.53 -4.21 4.10
CA LEU A 433 -25.08 -5.61 4.18
C LEU A 433 -26.04 -6.51 4.95
N THR A 434 -26.81 -5.96 5.89
CA THR A 434 -27.81 -6.74 6.65
C THR A 434 -29.16 -6.81 5.95
N GLY A 435 -29.56 -5.78 5.21
CA GLY A 435 -30.83 -5.73 4.48
C GLY A 435 -30.82 -6.38 3.10
N ASN A 436 -31.96 -6.35 2.41
CA ASN A 436 -32.11 -6.83 1.03
C ASN A 436 -32.34 -5.64 0.09
N TRP A 437 -31.25 -5.09 -0.43
CA TRP A 437 -31.25 -3.85 -1.23
C TRP A 437 -30.90 -4.06 -2.70
N LEU A 438 -30.48 -5.26 -3.09
CA LEU A 438 -29.93 -5.54 -4.43
C LEU A 438 -30.88 -5.15 -5.57
N LEU A 439 -32.18 -5.40 -5.38
CA LEU A 439 -33.21 -5.13 -6.37
C LEU A 439 -33.86 -3.75 -6.21
N LEU A 440 -33.35 -2.92 -5.30
CA LEU A 440 -33.87 -1.58 -5.05
C LEU A 440 -33.02 -0.50 -5.74
N PRO A 441 -33.61 0.66 -6.07
CA PRO A 441 -32.86 1.80 -6.56
C PRO A 441 -31.84 2.31 -5.53
N ILE A 442 -30.70 2.82 -5.97
CA ILE A 442 -29.64 3.34 -5.09
C ILE A 442 -30.15 4.42 -4.14
N LYS A 443 -31.07 5.28 -4.58
CA LYS A 443 -31.68 6.31 -3.71
C LYS A 443 -32.37 5.74 -2.47
N ALA A 444 -32.85 4.49 -2.52
CA ALA A 444 -33.50 3.84 -1.38
C ALA A 444 -32.53 3.53 -0.23
N LEU A 445 -31.21 3.52 -0.49
CA LEU A 445 -30.20 3.34 0.56
C LEU A 445 -30.17 4.52 1.53
N TYR A 446 -30.62 5.70 1.09
CA TYR A 446 -30.62 6.95 1.87
C TYR A 446 -31.99 7.36 2.39
N SER A 447 -33.04 6.59 2.10
CA SER A 447 -34.38 6.77 2.66
C SER A 447 -34.55 6.13 4.04
#